data_AF-A0A1X3H497-F1
#
_entry.id   AF-A0A1X3H497-F1
#
_cell.length_a   1.000
_cell.length_b   1.000
_cell.length_c   1.000
_cell.angle_alpha   90.00
_cell.angle_beta   90.00
_cell.angle_gamma   90.00
#
_symmetry.space_group_name_H-M   'P 1'
#
loop_
_entity.id
_entity.type
_entity.pdbx_description
1 polymer ?
#
loop_
_entity_poly.entity_id
_entity_poly.type
_entity_poly.pdbx_seq_one_letter_code
_entity_poly.pdbx_strand_id
1 'polypeptide(L)'
;MTENLYDTPTGRFLLVPQGAKLIGSYDSQVSFGQSRVLLVWTRLIMPNGRSIVLERQPGADRAGYAGLEDQVDNHWGELFKAAALSTFLAVGTELGAGSDTNSNDRAIIQALRHGASDSLNQTGQQVVRRSLNIQPTLTLRPGFPVRVIVNRDLILTPYER
;
A
#
# COMPACT_ATOMS: atom_id res chain seq x y z
N MET A 1 -10.38 12.98 18.27
CA MET A 1 -10.59 11.86 19.21
C MET A 1 -12.08 11.69 19.42
N THR A 2 -12.57 10.46 19.37
CA THR A 2 -14.00 10.13 19.47
C THR A 2 -14.43 9.82 20.91
N GLU A 3 -13.51 9.66 21.84
CA GLU A 3 -13.76 9.22 23.22
C GLU A 3 -12.91 10.02 24.20
N ASN A 4 -13.36 10.07 25.47
CA ASN A 4 -12.60 10.63 26.58
C ASN A 4 -11.54 9.64 27.05
N LEU A 5 -10.34 10.12 27.37
CA LEU A 5 -9.30 9.34 28.04
C LEU A 5 -9.17 9.80 29.50
N TYR A 6 -9.16 8.83 30.40
CA TYR A 6 -9.01 9.03 31.84
C TYR A 6 -7.66 8.51 32.32
N ASP A 7 -7.28 8.89 33.53
CA ASP A 7 -6.04 8.44 34.16
C ASP A 7 -6.03 6.92 34.38
N THR A 8 -4.87 6.31 34.18
CA THR A 8 -4.68 4.87 34.37
C THR A 8 -4.89 4.39 35.81
N PRO A 9 -4.42 5.10 36.86
CA PRO A 9 -4.51 4.59 38.23
C PRO A 9 -5.93 4.54 38.79
N THR A 10 -6.74 5.57 38.56
CA THR A 10 -8.08 5.70 39.16
C THR A 10 -9.22 5.68 38.15
N GLY A 11 -8.96 6.04 36.89
CA GLY A 11 -9.99 6.19 35.86
C GLY A 11 -10.98 7.33 36.12
N ARG A 12 -10.69 8.24 37.07
CA ARG A 12 -11.60 9.30 37.53
C ARG A 12 -11.29 10.64 36.92
N PHE A 13 -10.02 10.93 36.69
CA PHE A 13 -9.56 12.21 36.19
C PHE A 13 -9.56 12.19 34.67
N LEU A 14 -10.36 13.06 34.07
CA LEU A 14 -10.33 13.28 32.63
C LEU A 14 -8.98 13.88 32.26
N LEU A 15 -8.21 13.20 31.40
CA LEU A 15 -6.90 13.68 30.93
C LEU A 15 -6.98 14.24 29.51
N VAL A 16 -7.73 13.57 28.63
CA VAL A 16 -7.92 14.01 27.24
C VAL A 16 -9.40 13.97 26.91
N PRO A 17 -10.06 15.11 26.67
CA PRO A 17 -11.46 15.13 26.29
C PRO A 17 -11.68 14.65 24.85
N GLN A 18 -12.86 14.11 24.61
CA GLN A 18 -13.42 13.94 23.27
C GLN A 18 -13.32 15.26 22.49
N GLY A 19 -13.04 15.16 21.19
CA GLY A 19 -12.81 16.33 20.33
C GLY A 19 -11.36 16.81 20.27
N ALA A 20 -10.45 16.25 21.09
CA ALA A 20 -9.02 16.50 20.93
C ALA A 20 -8.53 16.10 19.53
N LYS A 21 -7.65 16.90 18.94
CA LYS A 21 -7.08 16.69 17.60
C LYS A 21 -5.72 16.01 17.72
N LEU A 22 -5.51 15.00 16.90
CA LEU A 22 -4.27 14.25 16.85
C LEU A 22 -3.58 14.54 15.51
N ILE A 23 -2.33 14.97 15.59
CA ILE A 23 -1.51 15.33 14.44
C ILE A 23 -0.42 14.29 14.29
N GLY A 24 -0.21 13.84 13.06
CA GLY A 24 0.82 12.88 12.72
C GLY A 24 1.41 13.15 11.35
N SER A 25 2.46 12.39 11.05
CA SER A 25 3.13 12.36 9.76
C SER A 25 3.14 10.92 9.27
N TYR A 26 2.95 10.72 7.97
CA TYR A 26 3.08 9.42 7.32
C TYR A 26 4.28 9.43 6.39
N ASP A 27 4.82 8.24 6.12
CA ASP A 27 5.79 8.07 5.03
C ASP A 27 5.01 7.81 3.73
N SER A 28 5.31 8.60 2.69
CA SER A 28 4.71 8.43 1.37
C SER A 28 5.46 7.44 0.49
N GLN A 29 6.64 6.97 0.92
CA GLN A 29 7.36 5.91 0.21
C GLN A 29 6.66 4.57 0.44
N VAL A 30 6.18 3.96 -0.64
CA VAL A 30 5.53 2.65 -0.62
C VAL A 30 6.43 1.65 -1.33
N SER A 31 6.84 0.60 -0.63
CA SER A 31 7.64 -0.46 -1.25
C SER A 31 6.77 -1.53 -1.91
N PHE A 32 7.34 -2.29 -2.85
CA PHE A 32 6.66 -3.46 -3.41
C PHE A 32 6.21 -4.41 -2.29
N GLY A 33 4.97 -4.92 -2.39
CA GLY A 33 4.38 -5.82 -1.40
C GLY A 33 3.92 -5.15 -0.10
N GLN A 34 4.12 -3.84 0.06
CA GLN A 34 3.58 -3.11 1.20
C GLN A 34 2.07 -2.95 1.07
N SER A 35 1.31 -3.36 2.10
CA SER A 35 -0.15 -3.18 2.17
C SER A 35 -0.57 -2.16 3.23
N ARG A 36 0.38 -1.64 4.02
CA ARG A 36 0.11 -0.81 5.21
C ARG A 36 0.80 0.54 5.13
N VAL A 37 0.08 1.59 5.50
CA VAL A 37 0.61 2.93 5.66
C VAL A 37 1.21 3.06 7.05
N LEU A 38 2.51 3.33 7.12
CA LEU A 38 3.18 3.62 8.39
C LEU A 38 3.03 5.11 8.69
N LEU A 39 2.56 5.39 9.91
CA LEU A 39 2.41 6.76 10.40
C LEU A 39 2.89 6.86 11.83
N VAL A 40 3.28 8.08 12.19
CA VAL A 40 3.68 8.43 13.54
C VAL A 40 2.91 9.65 14.02
N TRP A 41 2.49 9.62 15.27
CA TRP A 41 1.77 10.69 15.94
C TRP A 41 2.75 11.63 16.63
N THR A 42 2.68 12.91 16.30
CA THR A 42 3.66 13.92 16.74
C THR A 42 3.09 14.85 17.78
N ARG A 43 1.78 15.12 17.74
CA ARG A 43 1.14 16.09 18.65
C ARG A 43 -0.31 15.75 18.93
N LEU A 44 -0.72 15.95 20.17
CA LEU A 44 -2.11 15.97 20.61
C LEU A 44 -2.49 17.39 21.00
N ILE A 45 -3.63 17.88 20.52
CA ILE A 45 -4.14 19.24 20.78
C ILE A 45 -5.52 19.10 21.42
N MET A 46 -5.67 19.61 22.63
CA MET A 46 -6.93 19.59 23.38
C MET A 46 -7.84 20.76 22.96
N PRO A 47 -9.16 20.67 23.21
CA PRO A 47 -10.11 21.73 22.88
C PRO A 47 -9.82 23.08 23.55
N ASN A 48 -9.23 23.09 24.75
CA ASN A 48 -8.78 24.32 25.44
C ASN A 48 -7.47 24.91 24.88
N GLY A 49 -6.93 24.39 23.77
CA GLY A 49 -5.70 24.86 23.14
C GLY A 49 -4.40 24.31 23.72
N ARG A 50 -4.43 23.61 24.87
CA ARG A 50 -3.25 22.92 25.40
C ARG A 50 -2.79 21.85 24.42
N SER A 51 -1.47 21.67 24.29
CA SER A 51 -0.90 20.66 23.39
C SER A 51 0.16 19.81 24.09
N ILE A 52 0.26 18.55 23.67
CA ILE A 52 1.21 17.56 24.17
C ILE A 52 2.01 17.05 22.98
N VAL A 53 3.33 16.99 23.13
CA VAL A 53 4.23 16.40 22.14
C VAL A 53 4.30 14.90 22.36
N LEU A 54 4.02 14.12 21.32
CA LEU A 54 3.99 12.66 21.38
C LEU A 54 5.33 12.03 20.97
N GLU A 55 6.34 12.81 20.57
CA GLU A 55 7.65 12.33 20.08
C GLU A 55 7.55 11.15 19.09
N ARG A 56 6.64 11.25 18.11
CA ARG A 56 6.51 10.27 17.02
C ARG A 56 6.08 8.87 17.48
N GLN A 57 5.05 8.78 18.33
CA GLN A 57 4.43 7.49 18.69
C GLN A 57 3.93 6.74 17.46
N PRO A 58 4.17 5.42 17.34
CA PRO A 58 3.71 4.66 16.19
C PRO A 58 2.18 4.61 16.10
N GLY A 59 1.64 4.72 14.89
CA GLY A 59 0.25 4.46 14.61
C GLY A 59 -0.04 2.97 14.52
N ALA A 60 -1.20 2.56 15.03
CA ALA A 60 -1.66 1.18 14.97
C ALA A 60 -3.10 1.10 14.47
N ASP A 61 -3.44 -0.04 13.87
CA ASP A 61 -4.82 -0.38 13.55
C ASP A 61 -5.62 -0.79 14.80
N ARG A 62 -6.89 -1.13 14.61
CA ARG A 62 -7.78 -1.55 15.70
C ARG A 62 -7.38 -2.86 16.38
N ALA A 63 -6.67 -3.73 15.67
CA ALA A 63 -6.15 -4.99 16.20
C ALA A 63 -4.79 -4.81 16.90
N GLY A 64 -4.18 -3.62 16.81
CA GLY A 64 -2.91 -3.29 17.45
C GLY A 64 -1.68 -3.55 16.58
N TYR A 65 -1.86 -3.92 15.32
CA TYR A 65 -0.74 -4.03 14.38
C TYR A 65 -0.24 -2.64 13.98
N ALA A 66 1.06 -2.54 13.69
CA ALA A 66 1.67 -1.31 13.22
C ALA A 66 1.11 -0.91 11.84
N GLY A 67 0.92 0.40 11.67
CA GLY A 67 0.39 0.98 10.45
C GLY A 67 -1.11 0.77 10.24
N LEU A 68 -1.62 1.30 9.14
CA LEU A 68 -3.03 1.24 8.76
C LEU A 68 -3.20 0.55 7.41
N GLU A 69 -4.20 -0.33 7.32
CA GLU A 69 -4.56 -1.05 6.09
C GLU A 69 -6.03 -0.76 5.77
N ASP A 70 -6.30 -0.19 4.60
CA ASP A 70 -7.67 0.05 4.11
C ASP A 70 -7.78 -0.41 2.65
N GLN A 71 -7.43 0.43 1.68
CA GLN A 71 -7.47 0.07 0.26
C GLN A 71 -6.07 -0.04 -0.32
N VAL A 72 -5.79 -1.16 -1.00
CA VAL A 72 -4.51 -1.46 -1.65
C VAL A 72 -4.76 -1.72 -3.14
N ASP A 73 -4.29 -0.83 -4.00
CA ASP A 73 -4.30 -1.04 -5.45
C ASP A 73 -2.91 -1.45 -5.93
N ASN A 74 -2.82 -2.69 -6.43
CA ASN A 74 -1.58 -3.24 -6.99
C ASN A 74 -1.47 -3.05 -8.50
N HIS A 75 -2.47 -2.43 -9.15
CA HIS A 75 -2.52 -2.17 -10.59
C HIS A 75 -2.44 -3.45 -11.47
N TRP A 76 -2.80 -4.62 -10.94
CA TRP A 76 -2.77 -5.91 -11.66
C TRP A 76 -3.62 -5.90 -12.93
N GLY A 77 -4.74 -5.17 -12.93
CA GLY A 77 -5.61 -5.06 -14.10
C GLY A 77 -4.93 -4.35 -15.27
N GLU A 78 -4.17 -3.29 -15.00
CA GLU A 78 -3.41 -2.56 -16.01
C GLU A 78 -2.25 -3.40 -16.55
N LEU A 79 -1.56 -4.10 -15.64
CA LEU A 79 -0.51 -5.08 -16.00
C LEU A 79 -1.04 -6.17 -16.92
N PHE A 80 -2.20 -6.76 -16.59
CA PHE A 80 -2.83 -7.79 -17.41
C PHE A 80 -3.25 -7.25 -18.79
N LYS A 81 -3.85 -6.05 -18.85
CA LYS A 81 -4.20 -5.39 -20.11
C LYS A 81 -2.97 -5.14 -20.99
N ALA A 82 -1.89 -4.64 -20.40
CA ALA A 82 -0.64 -4.40 -21.10
C ALA A 82 -0.02 -5.71 -21.62
N ALA A 83 -0.05 -6.77 -20.81
CA ALA A 83 0.41 -8.10 -21.21
C ALA A 83 -0.43 -8.67 -22.37
N ALA A 84 -1.76 -8.58 -22.30
CA ALA A 84 -2.66 -9.05 -23.35
C ALA A 84 -2.44 -8.31 -24.68
N LEU A 85 -2.28 -6.98 -24.65
CA LEU A 85 -1.94 -6.18 -25.84
C LEU A 85 -0.60 -6.62 -26.46
N SER A 86 0.40 -6.86 -25.61
CA SER A 86 1.73 -7.30 -26.05
C SER A 86 1.68 -8.67 -26.74
N THR A 87 0.92 -9.61 -26.17
CA THR A 87 0.70 -10.94 -26.78
C THR A 87 0.00 -10.81 -28.13
N PHE A 88 -1.03 -9.96 -28.24
CA PHE A 88 -1.75 -9.76 -29.50
C PHE A 88 -0.84 -9.20 -30.60
N LEU A 89 0.00 -8.21 -30.28
CA LEU A 89 0.98 -7.67 -31.22
C LEU A 89 1.99 -8.72 -31.68
N ALA A 90 2.50 -9.55 -30.76
CA ALA A 90 3.45 -10.61 -31.07
C ALA A 90 2.85 -11.66 -32.03
N VAL A 91 1.64 -12.14 -31.75
CA VAL A 91 0.93 -13.09 -32.64
C VAL A 91 0.56 -12.45 -33.97
N GLY A 92 0.14 -11.18 -33.98
CA GLY A 92 -0.17 -10.45 -35.21
C GLY A 92 1.04 -10.30 -36.13
N THR A 93 2.24 -10.06 -35.58
CA THR A 93 3.49 -10.05 -36.34
C THR A 93 3.89 -11.43 -36.86
N GLU A 94 3.55 -12.49 -36.14
CA GLU A 94 3.84 -13.88 -36.55
C GLU A 94 2.95 -14.34 -37.71
N LEU A 95 1.65 -13.99 -37.67
CA LEU A 95 0.69 -14.35 -38.74
C LEU A 95 0.91 -13.59 -40.05
N GLY A 96 1.46 -12.37 -40.00
CA GLY A 96 1.81 -11.59 -41.20
C GLY A 96 3.06 -12.09 -41.94
N ALA A 97 3.87 -12.95 -41.31
CA ALA A 97 5.09 -13.51 -41.88
C ALA A 97 4.90 -14.90 -42.52
N GLY A 98 3.68 -15.44 -42.52
CA GLY A 98 3.41 -16.87 -42.75
C GLY A 98 2.66 -17.25 -44.03
N SER A 99 2.76 -16.49 -45.13
CA SER A 99 2.06 -16.82 -46.39
C SER A 99 3.01 -16.99 -47.58
N ASP A 100 3.84 -18.04 -47.57
CA ASP A 100 4.39 -18.68 -48.77
C ASP A 100 4.95 -20.07 -48.40
N THR A 101 4.18 -21.13 -48.68
CA THR A 101 4.41 -22.51 -48.22
C THR A 101 5.09 -23.38 -49.29
N ASN A 102 6.34 -23.80 -49.05
CA ASN A 102 6.96 -24.93 -49.74
C ASN A 102 8.12 -25.55 -48.92
N SER A 103 8.01 -26.85 -48.58
CA SER A 103 9.04 -27.84 -48.15
C SER A 103 10.03 -27.53 -47.00
N ASN A 104 10.37 -26.27 -46.72
CA ASN A 104 11.21 -25.81 -45.60
C ASN A 104 10.43 -25.71 -44.27
N ASP A 105 9.13 -26.02 -44.31
CA ASP A 105 8.16 -25.77 -43.24
C ASP A 105 8.42 -26.55 -41.95
N ARG A 106 9.05 -27.73 -41.96
CA ARG A 106 9.34 -28.43 -40.69
C ARG A 106 10.39 -27.71 -39.85
N ALA A 107 11.44 -27.19 -40.48
CA ALA A 107 12.47 -26.42 -39.78
C ALA A 107 11.94 -25.05 -39.35
N ILE A 108 11.10 -24.40 -40.18
CA ILE A 108 10.48 -23.11 -39.89
C ILE A 108 9.42 -23.25 -38.79
N ILE A 109 8.53 -24.25 -38.84
CA ILE A 109 7.54 -24.52 -37.79
C ILE A 109 8.22 -24.90 -36.47
N GLN A 110 9.34 -25.63 -36.52
CA GLN A 110 10.09 -26.00 -35.32
C GLN A 110 10.89 -24.82 -34.74
N ALA A 111 11.43 -23.95 -35.60
CA ALA A 111 12.05 -22.68 -35.20
C ALA A 111 11.04 -21.66 -34.68
N LEU A 112 9.83 -21.59 -35.25
CA LEU A 112 8.71 -20.80 -34.75
C LEU A 112 8.25 -21.33 -33.38
N ARG A 113 8.12 -22.65 -33.21
CA ARG A 113 7.79 -23.24 -31.90
C ARG A 113 8.88 -22.95 -30.85
N HIS A 114 10.16 -23.07 -31.20
CA HIS A 114 11.27 -22.73 -30.28
C HIS A 114 11.32 -21.22 -30.00
N GLY A 115 11.19 -20.38 -31.02
CA GLY A 115 11.19 -18.92 -30.90
C GLY A 115 9.99 -18.41 -30.12
N ALA A 116 8.82 -19.02 -30.28
CA ALA A 116 7.63 -18.74 -29.48
C ALA A 116 7.82 -19.18 -28.02
N SER A 117 8.36 -20.38 -27.76
CA SER A 117 8.63 -20.82 -26.38
C SER A 117 9.70 -19.97 -25.68
N ASP A 118 10.75 -19.56 -26.38
CA ASP A 118 11.80 -18.70 -25.82
C ASP A 118 11.30 -17.26 -25.61
N SER A 119 10.51 -16.74 -26.56
CA SER A 119 9.87 -15.41 -26.46
C SER A 119 8.85 -15.36 -25.33
N LEU A 120 8.04 -16.40 -25.13
CA LEU A 120 7.08 -16.50 -24.02
C LEU A 120 7.81 -16.54 -22.66
N ASN A 121 8.90 -17.31 -22.56
CA ASN A 121 9.71 -17.38 -21.34
C ASN A 121 10.39 -16.04 -21.02
N GLN A 122 10.94 -15.34 -22.01
CA GLN A 122 11.59 -14.04 -21.81
C GLN A 122 10.58 -12.91 -21.53
N THR A 123 9.47 -12.89 -22.25
CA THR A 123 8.40 -11.90 -22.07
C THR A 123 7.72 -12.07 -20.72
N GLY A 124 7.43 -13.31 -20.30
CA GLY A 124 6.88 -13.60 -18.98
C GLY A 124 7.79 -13.12 -17.86
N GLN A 125 9.10 -13.38 -17.95
CA GLN A 125 10.07 -12.88 -16.98
C GLN A 125 10.15 -11.35 -16.95
N GLN A 126 10.07 -10.68 -18.11
CA GLN A 126 10.09 -9.22 -18.19
C GLN A 126 8.83 -8.59 -17.58
N VAL A 127 7.66 -9.20 -17.80
CA VAL A 127 6.39 -8.76 -17.18
C VAL A 127 6.45 -8.91 -15.67
N VAL A 128 6.95 -10.04 -15.16
CA VAL A 128 7.16 -10.25 -13.71
C VAL A 128 8.11 -9.20 -13.15
N ARG A 129 9.26 -8.95 -13.79
CA ARG A 129 10.21 -7.91 -13.35
C ARG A 129 9.59 -6.51 -13.36
N ARG A 130 8.78 -6.18 -14.37
CA ARG A 130 8.08 -4.89 -14.43
C ARG A 130 7.01 -4.79 -13.35
N SER A 131 6.30 -5.89 -13.06
CA SER A 131 5.34 -5.97 -11.96
C SER A 131 6.01 -5.76 -10.59
N LEU A 132 7.22 -6.28 -10.38
CA LEU A 132 7.99 -6.06 -9.15
C LEU A 132 8.40 -4.58 -8.98
N ASN A 133 8.40 -3.79 -10.05
CA ASN A 133 8.79 -2.38 -10.05
C ASN A 133 7.60 -1.40 -9.94
N ILE A 134 6.35 -1.88 -9.97
CA ILE A 134 5.17 -1.03 -9.78
C ILE A 134 4.82 -1.01 -8.29
N GLN A 135 4.94 0.15 -7.66
CA GLN A 135 4.55 0.35 -6.27
C GLN A 135 3.02 0.36 -6.16
N PRO A 136 2.44 -0.30 -5.14
CA PRO A 136 1.00 -0.23 -4.93
C PRO A 136 0.57 1.17 -4.45
N THR A 137 -0.67 1.54 -4.74
CA THR A 137 -1.30 2.74 -4.18
C THR A 137 -2.06 2.35 -2.92
N LEU A 138 -1.68 2.94 -1.78
CA LEU A 138 -2.35 2.74 -0.50
C LEU A 138 -3.27 3.92 -0.19
N THR A 139 -4.56 3.66 -0.04
CA THR A 139 -5.56 4.71 0.22
C THR A 139 -6.25 4.46 1.55
N LEU A 140 -6.21 5.46 2.44
CA LEU A 140 -6.97 5.51 3.68
C LEU A 140 -8.15 6.47 3.51
N ARG A 141 -9.36 5.98 3.68
CA ARG A 141 -10.56 6.81 3.51
C ARG A 141 -10.74 7.82 4.65
N PRO A 142 -11.37 8.99 4.40
CA PRO A 142 -11.76 9.90 5.46
C PRO A 142 -12.63 9.21 6.52
N GLY A 143 -12.32 9.46 7.79
CA GLY A 143 -13.02 8.81 8.91
C GLY A 143 -12.56 7.37 9.18
N PHE A 144 -11.55 6.85 8.49
CA PHE A 144 -10.97 5.55 8.79
C PHE A 144 -10.53 5.50 10.27
N PRO A 145 -10.96 4.48 11.03
CA PRO A 145 -10.68 4.41 12.45
C PRO A 145 -9.20 4.11 12.69
N VAL A 146 -8.57 4.93 13.54
CA VAL A 146 -7.16 4.80 13.90
C VAL A 146 -7.00 4.64 15.40
N ARG A 147 -5.91 3.98 15.83
CA ARG A 147 -5.54 3.90 17.24
C ARG A 147 -4.13 4.45 17.44
N VAL A 148 -3.95 5.11 18.58
CA VAL A 148 -2.63 5.47 19.10
C VAL A 148 -2.28 4.47 20.17
N ILE A 149 -1.12 3.84 20.04
CA ILE A 149 -0.53 3.09 21.13
C ILE A 149 0.64 3.94 21.62
N VAL A 150 0.56 4.35 22.88
CA VAL A 150 1.63 5.09 23.51
C VAL A 150 2.61 4.09 24.11
N ASN A 151 3.87 4.15 23.69
CA ASN A 151 4.93 3.24 24.13
C ASN A 151 5.71 3.75 25.36
N ARG A 152 5.32 4.90 25.90
CA ARG A 152 5.90 5.51 27.08
C ARG A 152 4.83 6.21 27.91
N ASP A 153 5.10 6.42 29.18
CA ASP A 153 4.15 7.11 30.05
C ASP A 153 4.01 8.59 29.64
N LEU A 154 2.76 9.06 29.58
CA LEU A 154 2.43 10.47 29.40
C LEU A 154 1.96 11.01 30.73
N ILE A 155 2.79 11.87 31.34
CA ILE A 155 2.42 12.56 32.57
C ILE A 155 1.56 13.75 32.20
N LEU A 156 0.27 13.65 32.50
CA LEU A 156 -0.73 14.68 32.19
C LEU A 156 -1.34 15.21 33.48
N THR A 157 -1.63 16.51 33.51
CA THR A 157 -2.48 17.08 34.54
C THR A 157 -3.95 16.89 34.16
N PRO A 158 -4.86 16.80 35.14
CA PRO A 158 -6.29 16.78 34.86
C PRO A 158 -6.71 17.88 33.89
N TYR A 159 -7.66 17.56 33.02
CA TYR A 159 -8.20 18.49 32.04
C TYR A 159 -9.09 19.52 32.73
N GLU A 160 -8.68 20.78 32.62
CA GLU A 160 -9.45 21.94 33.06
C GLU A 160 -10.02 22.64 31.82
N ARG A 161 -11.32 22.98 31.87
CA ARG A 161 -12.04 23.61 30.75
C ARG A 161 -11.73 25.09 30.63
#